data_AF-A0A2V8D280-F1
#
_entry.id   AF-A0A2V8D280-F1
#
_cell.length_a   1.000
_cell.length_b   1.000
_cell.length_c   1.000
_cell.angle_alpha   90.00
_cell.angle_beta   90.00
_cell.angle_gamma   90.00
#
_symmetry.space_group_name_H-M   'P 1'
#
loop_
_entity.id
_entity.type
_entity.pdbx_description
1 polymer ?
#
loop_
_entity_poly.entity_id
_entity_poly.type
_entity_poly.pdbx_seq_one_letter_code
_entity_poly.pdbx_strand_id
1 'polypeptide(L)'
;MNPQIPLPWERLLWSSRPWRLAPRIAGERYLLTDFRLLRVTRRGGEEIALDDMGEIQRIESPVDRALGTSTIVVHPRRPRVHPVVLTGVRRGAQFAALLELLSQDPHAPRDRDAVRSALAWEPRHPAVGRRQALAGFLAVLIAILAVAIGLHGNTPAVTYAPDDAIAPNGDKRSQAEIVRFMEAEVLPWARTTLGRLKGGADRVTCATCHASHAETRGWRMPGVAALPQPDVKDRGWETYSSAMDAQMRNAIYGYVAESEKQAKAAYMREVVMPGMARILHRPAYDFTRSYEFNRSQGALGCYHCHSVK
;
A
#
# COMPACT_ATOMS: atom_id res chain seq x y z
N MET A 1 12.30 40.02 20.47
CA MET A 1 11.31 38.92 20.41
C MET A 1 10.04 39.49 19.86
N ASN A 2 9.48 38.89 18.80
CA ASN A 2 8.16 39.31 18.30
C ASN A 2 7.12 38.90 19.37
N PRO A 3 6.37 39.84 19.98
CA PRO A 3 5.47 39.54 21.11
C PRO A 3 4.27 38.66 20.74
N GLN A 4 4.08 38.33 19.46
CA GLN A 4 2.93 37.57 18.95
C GLN A 4 3.34 36.20 18.40
N ILE A 5 4.11 35.41 19.17
CA ILE A 5 4.34 33.99 18.85
C ILE A 5 3.73 33.13 19.96
N PRO A 6 2.74 32.27 19.66
CA PRO A 6 2.12 32.05 18.34
C PRO A 6 1.31 33.27 17.85
N LEU A 7 0.98 33.30 16.56
CA LEU A 7 0.16 34.38 15.99
C LEU A 7 -1.23 34.38 16.65
N PRO A 8 -1.93 35.53 16.76
CA PRO A 8 -3.18 35.62 17.52
C PRO A 8 -4.30 34.70 17.03
N TRP A 9 -4.23 34.27 15.77
CA TRP A 9 -5.20 33.38 15.12
C TRP A 9 -4.77 31.91 15.10
N GLU A 10 -3.53 31.60 15.51
CA GLU A 10 -3.04 30.22 15.63
C GLU A 10 -3.50 29.61 16.95
N ARG A 11 -3.97 28.36 16.90
CA ARG A 11 -4.32 27.63 18.11
C ARG A 11 -3.09 26.88 18.61
N LEU A 12 -2.65 27.22 19.82
CA LEU A 12 -1.56 26.50 20.49
C LEU A 12 -2.03 25.11 20.94
N LEU A 13 -1.48 24.07 20.31
CA LEU A 13 -1.79 22.68 20.62
C LEU A 13 -0.89 22.11 21.72
N TRP A 14 0.39 22.44 21.67
CA TRP A 14 1.37 22.01 22.66
C TRP A 14 2.50 23.02 22.82
N SER A 15 3.08 23.07 24.01
CA SER A 15 4.28 23.86 24.27
C SER A 15 5.18 23.17 25.28
N SER A 16 6.49 23.30 25.10
CA SER A 16 7.49 22.78 26.03
C SER A 16 8.74 23.64 26.06
N ARG A 17 9.63 23.31 27.00
CA ARG A 17 10.97 23.86 27.10
C ARG A 17 11.96 22.70 27.14
N PRO A 18 13.17 22.87 26.57
CA PRO A 18 14.20 21.85 26.65
C PRO A 18 14.51 21.54 28.11
N TRP A 19 14.41 20.27 28.49
CA TRP A 19 14.81 19.82 29.81
C TRP A 19 16.32 19.56 29.80
N ARG A 20 17.11 20.55 30.25
CA ARG A 20 18.57 20.48 30.35
C ARG A 20 19.04 20.84 31.76
N LEU A 21 20.11 20.18 32.22
CA LEU A 21 20.69 20.37 33.57
C LEU A 21 21.29 21.77 33.79
N ALA A 22 21.51 22.57 32.73
CA ALA A 22 21.95 23.96 32.82
C ALA A 22 20.75 24.92 32.75
N PRO A 23 20.23 25.46 33.87
CA PRO A 23 18.88 26.05 33.91
C PRO A 23 18.79 27.48 33.34
N ARG A 24 19.91 28.11 32.94
CA ARG A 24 19.98 29.58 32.80
C ARG A 24 20.17 30.16 31.39
N ILE A 25 20.37 29.37 30.33
CA ILE A 25 20.96 29.95 29.10
C ILE A 25 20.03 30.21 27.90
N ALA A 26 18.98 29.45 27.59
CA ALA A 26 18.48 29.53 26.19
C ALA A 26 17.21 30.35 25.93
N GLY A 27 16.35 30.64 26.92
CA GLY A 27 15.02 31.25 26.65
C GLY A 27 14.23 30.50 25.57
N GLU A 28 14.56 29.21 25.38
CA GLU A 28 14.13 28.41 24.25
C GLU A 28 12.77 27.79 24.55
N ARG A 29 11.86 27.84 23.57
CA ARG A 29 10.51 27.31 23.69
C ARG A 29 10.16 26.54 22.42
N TYR A 30 9.55 25.38 22.61
CA TYR A 30 8.98 24.60 21.54
C TYR A 30 7.48 24.82 21.56
N LEU A 31 6.90 25.07 20.38
CA LEU A 31 5.48 25.35 20.21
C LEU A 31 4.98 24.52 19.04
N LEU A 32 3.86 23.82 19.24
CA LEU A 32 3.12 23.16 18.18
C LEU A 32 1.78 23.87 18.07
N THR A 33 1.46 24.35 16.88
CA THR A 33 0.19 24.99 16.54
C THR A 33 -0.60 24.11 15.56
N ASP A 34 -1.81 24.52 15.21
CA ASP A 34 -2.62 23.87 14.17
C ASP A 34 -2.04 24.01 12.74
N PHE A 35 -0.98 24.82 12.56
CA PHE A 35 -0.33 25.07 11.26
C PHE A 35 1.14 24.67 11.20
N ARG A 36 1.89 24.79 12.30
CA ARG A 36 3.35 24.65 12.29
C ARG A 36 3.94 24.27 13.64
N LEU A 37 5.13 23.69 13.58
CA LEU A 37 6.04 23.49 14.69
C LEU A 37 7.07 24.60 14.71
N LEU A 38 7.29 25.18 15.88
CA LEU A 38 8.26 26.25 16.09
C LEU A 38 9.24 25.89 17.20
N ARG A 39 10.49 26.29 16.97
CA ARG A 39 11.54 26.38 17.96
C ARG A 39 11.96 27.83 18.09
N VAL A 40 11.56 28.46 19.18
CA VAL A 40 11.84 29.86 19.46
C VAL A 40 13.04 29.95 20.38
N THR A 41 14.03 30.76 20.03
CA THR A 41 15.18 31.09 20.88
C THR A 41 15.27 32.60 21.08
N ARG A 42 16.19 33.07 21.93
CA ARG A 42 16.46 34.51 22.07
C ARG A 42 17.01 35.16 20.79
N ARG A 43 17.69 34.38 19.92
CA ARG A 43 18.40 34.88 18.73
C ARG A 43 17.59 34.75 17.43
N GLY A 44 16.45 34.05 17.47
CA GLY A 44 15.63 33.77 16.29
C GLY A 44 14.69 32.59 16.51
N GLY A 45 13.89 32.26 15.50
CA GLY A 45 13.02 31.08 15.49
C GLY A 45 13.30 30.21 14.27
N GLU A 46 13.24 28.90 14.46
CA GLU A 46 13.13 27.91 13.39
C GLU A 46 11.67 27.45 13.35
N GLU A 47 11.11 27.28 12.15
CA GLU A 47 9.73 26.82 11.98
C GLU A 47 9.59 25.90 10.78
N ILE A 48 8.59 25.02 10.87
CA ILE A 48 8.20 24.12 9.78
C ILE A 48 6.68 23.94 9.81
N ALA A 49 6.04 24.15 8.67
CA ALA A 49 4.61 23.89 8.50
C ALA A 49 4.33 22.39 8.65
N LEU A 50 3.19 22.02 9.26
CA LEU A 50 2.84 20.60 9.45
C LEU A 50 2.86 19.83 8.13
N ASP A 51 2.30 20.43 7.07
CA ASP A 51 2.20 19.80 5.75
C ASP A 51 3.56 19.72 5.02
N ASP A 52 4.55 20.50 5.44
CA ASP A 52 5.92 20.44 4.90
C ASP A 52 6.83 19.48 5.69
N MET A 53 6.36 18.91 6.81
CA MET A 53 7.11 17.89 7.56
C MET A 53 7.21 16.59 6.76
N GLY A 54 8.43 16.09 6.63
CA GLY A 54 8.75 14.80 6.02
C GLY A 54 9.14 13.80 7.10
N GLU A 55 10.41 13.40 7.10
CA GLU A 55 10.94 12.41 8.04
C GLU A 55 11.09 12.98 9.45
N ILE A 56 10.64 12.23 10.45
CA ILE A 56 10.77 12.60 11.87
C ILE A 56 11.63 11.54 12.55
N GLN A 57 12.79 11.96 13.05
CA GLN A 57 13.72 11.08 13.75
C GLN A 57 13.73 11.38 15.24
N ARG A 58 13.70 10.32 16.05
CA ARG A 58 13.93 10.40 17.49
C ARG A 58 15.29 9.80 17.83
N ILE A 59 16.15 10.61 18.45
CA ILE A 59 17.49 10.23 18.88
C ILE A 59 17.53 10.29 20.41
N GLU A 60 18.07 9.23 21.03
CA GLU A 60 18.28 9.15 22.47
C GLU A 60 19.73 8.84 22.79
N SER A 61 20.42 9.82 23.37
CA SER A 61 21.71 9.56 24.01
C SER A 61 21.54 8.79 25.33
N PRO A 62 22.59 8.19 25.89
CA PRO A 62 22.54 7.59 27.22
C PRO A 62 22.09 8.59 28.31
N VAL A 63 22.50 9.85 28.18
CA VAL A 63 22.09 10.94 29.09
C VAL A 63 20.61 11.25 28.94
N ASP A 64 20.12 11.32 27.70
CA ASP A 64 18.69 11.52 27.41
C ASP A 64 17.84 10.42 28.03
N ARG A 65 18.27 9.15 27.90
CA ARG A 65 17.58 8.00 28.49
C ARG A 65 17.51 8.10 30.01
N ALA A 66 18.60 8.48 30.66
CA ALA A 66 18.65 8.67 32.11
C ALA A 66 17.73 9.82 32.57
N LEU A 67 17.60 10.87 31.76
CA LEU A 67 16.75 12.03 32.05
C LEU A 67 15.29 11.88 31.59
N GLY A 68 14.95 10.77 30.91
CA GLY A 68 13.63 10.57 30.29
C GLY A 68 13.32 11.60 29.19
N THR A 69 14.35 12.06 28.49
CA THR A 69 14.26 13.02 27.38
C THR A 69 14.69 12.38 26.07
N SER A 70 14.55 13.12 24.98
CA SER A 70 15.08 12.74 23.66
C SER A 70 15.29 13.97 22.80
N THR A 71 16.00 13.79 21.69
CA THR A 71 16.12 14.78 20.62
C THR A 71 15.24 14.37 19.45
N ILE A 72 14.40 15.29 18.99
CA ILE A 72 13.51 15.12 17.84
C ILE A 72 14.05 15.96 16.69
N VAL A 73 14.33 15.33 15.56
CA VAL A 73 14.78 15.99 14.33
C VAL A 73 13.65 15.87 13.31
N VAL A 74 13.13 17.01 12.85
CA VAL A 74 12.06 17.06 11.86
C VAL A 74 12.64 17.56 10.54
N HIS A 75 12.74 16.66 9.57
CA HIS A 75 13.21 16.98 8.23
C HIS A 75 12.06 17.50 7.36
N PRO A 76 12.26 18.58 6.60
CA PRO A 76 11.29 19.05 5.64
C PRO A 76 11.23 18.14 4.40
N ARG A 77 10.06 18.04 3.77
CA ARG A 77 9.88 17.33 2.49
C ARG A 77 10.69 17.97 1.36
N ARG A 78 11.00 19.26 1.47
CA ARG A 78 11.72 20.02 0.44
C ARG A 78 13.23 19.87 0.63
N PRO A 79 14.00 19.41 -0.38
CA PRO A 79 15.41 19.02 -0.24
C PRO A 79 16.42 20.17 0.00
N ARG A 80 15.98 21.38 0.33
CA ARG A 80 16.83 22.57 0.56
C ARG A 80 16.52 23.35 1.83
N VAL A 81 15.62 22.85 2.67
CA VAL A 81 15.27 23.49 3.94
C VAL A 81 15.97 22.76 5.07
N HIS A 82 16.51 23.50 6.05
CA HIS A 82 17.18 22.90 7.19
C HIS A 82 16.18 22.20 8.13
N PRO A 83 16.55 21.06 8.74
CA PRO A 83 15.70 20.37 9.70
C PRO A 83 15.50 21.21 10.97
N VAL A 84 14.33 21.09 11.57
CA VAL A 84 14.04 21.66 12.89
C VAL A 84 14.45 20.65 13.96
N VAL A 85 15.35 21.04 14.87
CA VAL A 85 15.91 20.14 15.89
C VAL A 85 15.43 20.56 17.29
N LEU A 86 14.64 19.71 17.94
CA LEU A 86 14.16 19.90 19.30
C LEU A 86 14.94 19.00 20.25
N THR A 87 15.50 19.54 21.32
CA THR A 87 16.36 18.78 22.24
C THR A 87 15.76 18.72 23.64
N GLY A 88 16.06 17.66 24.40
CA GLY A 88 15.56 17.55 25.77
C GLY A 88 14.03 17.47 25.84
N VAL A 89 13.40 16.85 24.83
CA VAL A 89 11.95 16.67 24.75
C VAL A 89 11.54 15.51 25.66
N ARG A 90 10.75 15.82 26.69
CA ARG A 90 10.10 14.81 27.54
C ARG A 90 9.00 14.10 26.75
N ARG A 91 8.82 12.80 27.00
CA ARG A 91 7.85 11.97 26.25
C ARG A 91 8.06 12.03 24.74
N GLY A 92 9.33 12.04 24.32
CA GLY A 92 9.63 12.27 22.91
C GLY A 92 9.23 11.13 21.98
N ALA A 93 9.03 9.91 22.48
CA ALA A 93 8.41 8.84 21.69
C ALA A 93 6.97 9.21 21.30
N GLN A 94 6.16 9.65 22.27
CA GLN A 94 4.81 10.12 22.03
C GLN A 94 4.78 11.35 21.13
N PHE A 95 5.69 12.28 21.37
CA PHE A 95 5.73 13.51 20.59
C PHE A 95 6.17 13.27 19.14
N ALA A 96 7.15 12.38 18.90
CA ALA A 96 7.54 11.98 17.55
C ALA A 96 6.37 11.33 16.80
N ALA A 97 5.68 10.37 17.44
CA ALA A 97 4.52 9.71 16.86
C ALA A 97 3.37 10.68 16.57
N LEU A 98 3.14 11.66 17.45
CA LEU A 98 2.16 12.72 17.21
C LEU A 98 2.52 13.55 15.99
N LEU A 99 3.78 13.99 15.87
CA LEU A 99 4.22 14.76 14.70
C LEU A 99 4.08 13.97 13.40
N GLU A 100 4.36 12.67 13.44
CA GLU A 100 4.24 11.77 12.29
C GLU A 100 2.78 11.60 11.87
N LEU A 101 1.86 11.41 12.82
CA LEU A 101 0.43 11.39 12.54
C LEU A 101 -0.04 12.70 11.91
N LEU A 102 0.34 13.84 12.48
CA LEU A 102 -0.08 15.17 12.00
C LEU A 102 0.52 15.53 10.64
N SER A 103 1.68 14.99 10.27
CA SER A 103 2.33 15.23 8.98
C SER A 103 1.84 14.31 7.85
N GLN A 104 1.26 13.16 8.20
CA GLN A 104 0.77 12.16 7.24
C GLN A 104 -0.75 12.23 7.02
N ASP A 105 -1.52 12.63 8.02
CA ASP A 105 -2.98 12.70 7.96
C ASP A 105 -3.50 14.15 8.11
N PRO A 106 -3.90 14.80 7.00
CA PRO A 106 -4.51 16.13 7.03
C PRO A 106 -5.84 16.18 7.81
N HIS A 107 -6.51 15.04 8.00
CA HIS A 107 -7.78 14.94 8.71
C HIS A 107 -7.62 14.59 10.21
N ALA A 108 -6.40 14.32 10.68
CA ALA A 108 -6.15 14.05 12.08
C ALA A 108 -6.65 15.23 12.96
N PRO A 109 -7.38 14.97 14.06
CA PRO A 109 -7.88 16.04 14.93
C PRO A 109 -6.76 16.95 15.45
N ARG A 110 -6.78 18.23 15.03
CA ARG A 110 -5.82 19.28 15.43
C ARG A 110 -6.36 20.15 16.57
N ASP A 111 -6.99 19.52 17.56
CA ASP A 111 -7.44 20.20 18.77
C ASP A 111 -6.56 19.84 19.97
N ARG A 112 -6.67 20.65 21.02
CA ARG A 112 -5.80 20.57 22.20
C ARG A 112 -6.01 19.27 23.00
N ASP A 113 -7.23 18.74 23.02
CA ASP A 113 -7.58 17.57 23.81
C ASP A 113 -7.12 16.28 23.13
N ALA A 114 -7.24 16.21 21.79
CA ALA A 114 -6.66 15.15 20.98
C ALA A 114 -5.12 15.09 21.16
N VAL A 115 -4.44 16.24 21.05
CA VAL A 115 -2.99 16.33 21.24
C VAL A 115 -2.56 15.93 22.66
N ARG A 116 -3.31 16.37 23.68
CA ARG A 116 -3.04 15.97 25.08
C ARG A 116 -3.21 14.46 25.26
N SER A 117 -4.24 13.87 24.67
CA SER A 117 -4.52 12.43 24.75
C SER A 117 -3.43 11.60 24.06
N ALA A 118 -3.00 12.02 22.86
CA ALA A 118 -1.88 11.39 22.16
C ALA A 118 -0.56 11.46 22.96
N LEU A 119 -0.30 12.58 23.63
CA LEU A 119 0.87 12.74 24.50
C LEU A 119 0.76 12.01 25.84
N ALA A 120 -0.45 11.66 26.26
CA ALA A 120 -0.71 10.85 27.45
C ALA A 120 -0.59 9.35 27.18
N TRP A 121 -0.61 8.94 25.92
CA TRP A 121 -0.38 7.56 25.53
C TRP A 121 1.00 7.10 25.99
N GLU A 122 1.06 6.04 26.79
CA GLU A 122 2.32 5.39 27.13
C GLU A 122 2.51 4.20 26.20
N PRO A 123 3.42 4.28 25.20
CA PRO A 123 3.84 3.08 24.50
C PRO A 123 4.46 2.18 25.55
N ARG A 124 3.74 1.11 25.91
CA ARG A 124 4.26 0.09 26.80
C ARG A 124 5.53 -0.44 26.14
N HIS A 125 6.68 -0.07 26.66
CA HIS A 125 7.90 -0.84 26.43
C HIS A 125 7.70 -2.13 27.22
N PRO A 126 7.46 -3.29 26.59
CA PRO A 126 7.55 -4.52 27.34
C PRO A 126 9.00 -4.59 27.83
N ALA A 127 9.20 -4.51 29.14
CA ALA A 127 10.47 -4.81 29.78
C ALA A 127 10.69 -6.31 29.63
N VAL A 128 11.10 -6.75 28.45
CA VAL A 128 11.23 -8.16 28.14
C VAL A 128 12.50 -8.68 28.81
N GLY A 129 12.35 -9.26 30.00
CA GLY A 129 13.39 -10.10 30.58
C GLY A 129 13.71 -11.27 29.62
N ARG A 130 14.96 -11.73 29.57
CA ARG A 130 15.42 -12.77 28.61
C ARG A 130 14.53 -14.03 28.56
N ARG A 131 13.87 -14.40 29.66
CA ARG A 131 12.89 -15.52 29.70
C ARG A 131 11.57 -15.20 28.97
N GLN A 132 11.08 -13.97 29.04
CA GLN A 132 9.94 -13.51 28.25
C GLN A 132 10.30 -13.23 26.80
N ALA A 133 11.56 -12.90 26.48
CA ALA A 133 12.02 -12.77 25.11
C ALA A 133 12.01 -14.13 24.41
N LEU A 134 12.46 -15.16 25.13
CA LEU A 134 12.40 -16.54 24.63
C LEU A 134 10.95 -17.02 24.52
N ALA A 135 10.10 -16.76 25.52
CA ALA A 135 8.69 -17.15 25.47
C ALA A 135 7.90 -16.37 24.41
N GLY A 136 8.17 -15.08 24.23
CA GLY A 136 7.59 -14.23 23.20
C GLY A 136 8.08 -14.59 21.80
N PHE A 137 9.38 -14.87 21.65
CA PHE A 137 9.93 -15.42 20.41
C PHE A 137 9.30 -16.77 20.08
N LEU A 138 9.15 -17.67 21.07
CA LEU A 138 8.49 -18.96 20.88
C LEU A 138 7.00 -18.78 20.54
N ALA A 139 6.30 -17.84 21.19
CA ALA A 139 4.90 -17.54 20.90
C ALA A 139 4.73 -16.92 19.51
N VAL A 140 5.64 -16.04 19.09
CA VAL A 140 5.68 -15.50 17.72
C VAL A 140 6.03 -16.60 16.73
N LEU A 141 6.96 -17.50 17.05
CA LEU A 141 7.31 -18.61 16.18
C LEU A 141 6.17 -19.62 16.07
N ILE A 142 5.44 -19.87 17.16
CA ILE A 142 4.21 -20.68 17.20
C ILE A 142 3.09 -19.96 16.44
N ALA A 143 2.94 -18.64 16.58
CA ALA A 143 1.94 -17.87 15.83
C ALA A 143 2.29 -17.83 14.34
N ILE A 144 3.55 -17.65 13.97
CA ILE A 144 4.04 -17.76 12.60
C ILE A 144 3.86 -19.18 12.09
N LEU A 145 4.11 -20.22 12.90
CA LEU A 145 3.86 -21.61 12.51
C LEU A 145 2.36 -21.84 12.35
N ALA A 146 1.52 -21.34 13.25
CA ALA A 146 0.08 -21.50 13.22
C ALA A 146 -0.55 -20.72 12.06
N VAL A 147 0.00 -19.54 11.72
CA VAL A 147 -0.36 -18.76 10.54
C VAL A 147 0.21 -19.42 9.29
N ALA A 148 1.43 -19.96 9.30
CA ALA A 148 2.00 -20.66 8.17
C ALA A 148 1.26 -21.97 7.90
N ILE A 149 0.88 -22.72 8.94
CA ILE A 149 0.06 -23.94 8.87
C ILE A 149 -1.40 -23.58 8.54
N GLY A 150 -1.93 -22.48 9.08
CA GLY A 150 -3.27 -21.99 8.80
C GLY A 150 -3.43 -21.36 7.42
N LEU A 151 -2.35 -20.79 6.85
CA LEU A 151 -2.28 -20.26 5.49
C LEU A 151 -1.75 -21.30 4.48
N HIS A 152 -0.99 -22.31 4.90
CA HIS A 152 -0.69 -23.50 4.10
C HIS A 152 -1.85 -24.50 4.10
N GLY A 153 -2.80 -24.36 5.03
CA GLY A 153 -3.98 -25.18 5.14
C GLY A 153 -5.10 -24.65 4.25
N ASN A 154 -5.15 -25.15 3.02
CA ASN A 154 -6.25 -25.02 2.07
C ASN A 154 -6.37 -23.66 1.37
N THR A 155 -5.55 -23.46 0.32
CA THR A 155 -6.09 -22.73 -0.85
C THR A 155 -7.43 -23.36 -1.18
N PRO A 156 -8.56 -22.62 -1.14
CA PRO A 156 -9.85 -23.20 -1.40
C PRO A 156 -9.80 -23.93 -2.74
N ALA A 157 -10.23 -25.19 -2.73
CA ALA A 157 -10.25 -26.02 -3.92
C ALA A 157 -11.03 -25.29 -5.01
N VAL A 158 -10.45 -25.20 -6.21
CA VAL A 158 -11.13 -24.59 -7.35
C VAL A 158 -12.30 -25.49 -7.73
N THR A 159 -13.51 -24.97 -7.65
CA THR A 159 -14.70 -25.63 -8.17
C THR A 159 -14.74 -25.43 -9.68
N TYR A 160 -14.61 -26.52 -10.43
CA TYR A 160 -14.72 -26.51 -11.89
C TYR A 160 -16.15 -26.86 -12.31
N ALA A 161 -16.67 -26.14 -13.30
CA ALA A 161 -17.97 -26.45 -13.87
C ALA A 161 -17.92 -27.80 -14.61
N PRO A 162 -18.99 -28.62 -14.56
CA PRO A 162 -19.05 -29.88 -15.30
C PRO A 162 -18.91 -29.70 -16.82
N ASP A 163 -19.29 -28.52 -17.32
CA ASP A 163 -19.27 -28.13 -18.71
C ASP A 163 -18.09 -27.19 -19.06
N ASP A 164 -17.11 -27.02 -18.18
CA ASP A 164 -15.91 -26.21 -18.48
C ASP A 164 -15.27 -26.67 -19.80
N ALA A 165 -15.03 -25.73 -20.70
CA ALA A 165 -14.58 -26.06 -22.05
C ALA A 165 -13.15 -26.64 -22.09
N ILE A 166 -12.38 -26.49 -21.02
CA ILE A 166 -10.96 -26.85 -20.92
C ILE A 166 -10.73 -27.96 -19.90
N ALA A 167 -11.38 -27.90 -18.74
CA ALA A 167 -11.20 -28.80 -17.62
C ALA A 167 -12.54 -29.16 -16.97
N PRO A 168 -13.44 -29.86 -17.68
CA PRO A 168 -14.74 -30.27 -17.12
C PRO A 168 -14.52 -31.11 -15.87
N ASN A 169 -15.19 -30.74 -14.76
CA ASN A 169 -15.00 -31.35 -13.44
C ASN A 169 -13.55 -31.32 -12.91
N GLY A 170 -12.68 -30.48 -13.48
CA GLY A 170 -11.27 -30.37 -13.13
C GLY A 170 -10.34 -31.28 -13.94
N ASP A 171 -10.88 -32.18 -14.76
CA ASP A 171 -10.09 -33.05 -15.63
C ASP A 171 -9.77 -32.33 -16.94
N LYS A 172 -8.51 -31.90 -17.08
CA LYS A 172 -8.07 -31.17 -18.27
C LYS A 172 -8.21 -32.03 -19.52
N ARG A 173 -8.91 -31.51 -20.53
CA ARG A 173 -9.03 -32.11 -21.87
C ARG A 173 -7.65 -32.28 -22.52
N SER A 174 -7.58 -33.15 -23.52
CA SER A 174 -6.34 -33.32 -24.27
C SER A 174 -5.92 -32.02 -24.96
N GLN A 175 -4.61 -31.85 -25.18
CA GLN A 175 -4.08 -30.67 -25.83
C GLN A 175 -4.70 -30.46 -27.23
N ALA A 176 -4.93 -31.54 -27.99
CA ALA A 176 -5.53 -31.48 -29.31
C ALA A 176 -7.01 -31.04 -29.27
N GLU A 177 -7.78 -31.48 -28.28
CA GLU A 177 -9.16 -31.02 -28.07
C GLU A 177 -9.21 -29.54 -27.69
N ILE A 178 -8.31 -29.10 -26.80
CA ILE A 178 -8.22 -27.70 -26.41
C ILE A 178 -7.86 -26.83 -27.61
N VAL A 179 -6.88 -27.22 -28.43
CA VAL A 179 -6.48 -26.44 -29.62
C VAL A 179 -7.64 -26.34 -30.61
N ARG A 180 -8.32 -27.46 -30.91
CA ARG A 180 -9.51 -27.45 -31.80
C ARG A 180 -10.60 -26.52 -31.28
N PHE A 181 -10.90 -26.57 -29.98
CA PHE A 181 -11.86 -25.66 -29.36
C PHE A 181 -11.41 -24.19 -29.45
N MET A 182 -10.13 -23.90 -29.19
CA MET A 182 -9.58 -22.56 -29.30
C MET A 182 -9.68 -22.02 -30.73
N GLU A 183 -9.44 -22.85 -31.74
CA GLU A 183 -9.53 -22.45 -33.15
C GLU A 183 -10.97 -22.31 -33.64
N ALA A 184 -11.87 -23.19 -33.19
CA ALA A 184 -13.26 -23.22 -33.64
C ALA A 184 -14.15 -22.18 -32.95
N GLU A 185 -13.96 -21.96 -31.64
CA GLU A 185 -14.88 -21.14 -30.83
C GLU A 185 -14.22 -19.85 -30.36
N VAL A 186 -13.03 -19.95 -29.77
CA VAL A 186 -12.37 -18.79 -29.12
C VAL A 186 -11.80 -17.82 -30.15
N LEU A 187 -11.10 -18.30 -31.17
CA LEU A 187 -10.43 -17.45 -32.15
C LEU A 187 -11.42 -16.64 -32.99
N PRO A 188 -12.53 -17.18 -33.53
CA PRO A 188 -13.51 -16.38 -34.26
C PRO A 188 -14.14 -15.29 -33.38
N TRP A 189 -14.49 -15.61 -32.13
CA TRP A 189 -15.00 -14.62 -31.19
C TRP A 189 -13.93 -13.55 -30.86
N ALA A 190 -12.68 -13.97 -30.65
CA ALA A 190 -11.58 -13.07 -30.34
C ALA A 190 -11.29 -12.12 -31.50
N ARG A 191 -11.38 -12.59 -32.75
CA ARG A 191 -11.24 -11.76 -33.96
C ARG A 191 -12.28 -10.66 -34.02
N THR A 192 -13.54 -10.99 -33.75
CA THR A 192 -14.64 -10.01 -33.69
C THR A 192 -14.45 -9.01 -32.55
N THR A 193 -14.07 -9.50 -31.38
CA THR A 193 -14.04 -8.70 -30.15
C THR A 193 -12.77 -7.85 -30.03
N LEU A 194 -11.60 -8.44 -30.29
CA LEU A 194 -10.30 -7.78 -30.17
C LEU A 194 -9.86 -7.08 -31.46
N GLY A 195 -10.50 -7.35 -32.60
CA GLY A 195 -10.13 -6.74 -33.89
C GLY A 195 -10.13 -5.22 -33.84
N ARG A 196 -11.10 -4.62 -33.13
CA ARG A 196 -11.16 -3.16 -32.90
C ARG A 196 -9.98 -2.60 -32.10
N LEU A 197 -9.34 -3.43 -31.26
CA LEU A 197 -8.17 -3.04 -30.46
C LEU A 197 -6.87 -3.27 -31.22
N LYS A 198 -6.84 -4.25 -32.15
CA LYS A 198 -5.66 -4.63 -32.92
C LYS A 198 -5.60 -4.03 -34.33
N GLY A 199 -6.63 -3.29 -34.73
CA GLY A 199 -6.72 -2.64 -36.04
C GLY A 199 -7.09 -3.60 -37.17
N GLY A 200 -7.85 -4.65 -36.86
CA GLY A 200 -8.31 -5.65 -37.83
C GLY A 200 -8.51 -7.04 -37.22
N ALA A 201 -9.51 -7.78 -37.70
CA ALA A 201 -9.79 -9.15 -37.27
C ALA A 201 -8.68 -10.13 -37.71
N ASP A 202 -8.13 -9.92 -38.90
CA ASP A 202 -6.98 -10.64 -39.47
C ASP A 202 -5.71 -10.56 -38.60
N ARG A 203 -5.57 -9.48 -37.83
CA ARG A 203 -4.45 -9.26 -36.91
C ARG A 203 -4.58 -10.00 -35.57
N VAL A 204 -5.74 -10.62 -35.30
CA VAL A 204 -5.97 -11.40 -34.09
C VAL A 204 -5.72 -12.88 -34.39
N THR A 205 -4.59 -13.38 -33.88
CA THR A 205 -4.16 -14.78 -33.93
C THR A 205 -3.97 -15.36 -32.54
N CYS A 206 -3.71 -16.66 -32.41
CA CYS A 206 -3.37 -17.29 -31.13
C CYS A 206 -2.16 -16.62 -30.44
N ALA A 207 -1.20 -16.08 -31.22
CA ALA A 207 -0.06 -15.34 -30.67
C ALA A 207 -0.46 -14.03 -29.97
N THR A 208 -1.66 -13.51 -30.23
CA THR A 208 -2.21 -12.33 -29.52
C THR A 208 -2.33 -12.58 -28.02
N CYS A 209 -2.72 -13.80 -27.65
CA CYS A 209 -2.95 -14.20 -26.26
C CYS A 209 -1.77 -15.02 -25.71
N HIS A 210 -1.11 -15.81 -26.56
CA HIS A 210 -0.06 -16.75 -26.14
C HIS A 210 1.36 -16.32 -26.50
N ALA A 211 1.55 -15.10 -27.04
CA ALA A 211 2.80 -14.61 -27.62
C ALA A 211 3.34 -15.49 -28.76
N SER A 212 4.40 -15.01 -29.42
CA SER A 212 5.16 -15.83 -30.37
C SER A 212 5.70 -17.09 -29.69
N HIS A 213 5.82 -18.20 -30.41
CA HIS A 213 6.35 -19.48 -29.89
C HIS A 213 5.48 -20.06 -28.75
N ALA A 214 4.16 -19.93 -28.87
CA ALA A 214 3.20 -20.46 -27.90
C ALA A 214 3.32 -22.00 -27.74
N GLU A 215 3.44 -22.71 -28.86
CA GLU A 215 3.54 -24.17 -28.90
C GLU A 215 4.72 -24.70 -28.09
N THR A 216 5.91 -24.12 -28.25
CA THR A 216 7.12 -24.54 -27.53
C THR A 216 7.03 -24.25 -26.03
N ARG A 217 6.14 -23.35 -25.61
CA ARG A 217 5.85 -23.03 -24.20
C ARG A 217 4.60 -23.75 -23.68
N GLY A 218 4.08 -24.74 -24.41
CA GLY A 218 2.90 -25.50 -24.04
C GLY A 218 1.64 -24.63 -23.94
N TRP A 219 1.53 -23.63 -24.84
CA TRP A 219 0.42 -22.68 -24.92
C TRP A 219 0.18 -21.90 -23.62
N ARG A 220 1.18 -21.80 -22.76
CA ARG A 220 1.12 -20.93 -21.58
C ARG A 220 1.06 -19.48 -22.05
N MET A 221 0.03 -18.76 -21.60
CA MET A 221 -0.03 -17.31 -21.80
C MET A 221 1.25 -16.69 -21.18
N PRO A 222 1.90 -15.73 -21.87
CA PRO A 222 3.02 -15.04 -21.25
C PRO A 222 2.51 -14.38 -19.96
N GLY A 223 3.20 -14.63 -18.85
CA GLY A 223 3.00 -13.74 -17.71
C GLY A 223 3.32 -12.32 -18.16
N VAL A 224 2.52 -11.35 -17.78
CA VAL A 224 2.69 -9.96 -18.21
C VAL A 224 3.81 -9.32 -17.37
N ALA A 225 4.98 -9.95 -17.42
CA ALA A 225 6.24 -9.54 -16.81
C ALA A 225 6.96 -8.43 -17.62
N ALA A 226 6.23 -7.72 -18.48
CA ALA A 226 6.72 -6.59 -19.26
C ALA A 226 5.89 -5.31 -19.04
N LEU A 227 4.94 -5.33 -18.11
CA LEU A 227 4.43 -4.07 -17.56
C LEU A 227 5.41 -3.62 -16.46
N PRO A 228 5.89 -2.36 -16.49
CA PRO A 228 6.66 -1.82 -15.38
C PRO A 228 5.93 -2.09 -14.08
N GLN A 229 6.64 -2.53 -13.03
CA GLN A 229 6.07 -2.42 -11.69
C GLN A 229 5.73 -0.93 -11.50
N PRO A 230 4.47 -0.58 -11.18
CA PRO A 230 4.11 0.81 -10.98
C PRO A 230 4.96 1.35 -9.84
N ASP A 231 5.58 2.50 -10.05
CA ASP A 231 6.19 3.26 -8.96
C ASP A 231 5.04 3.77 -8.08
N VAL A 232 4.72 3.03 -7.01
CA VAL A 232 3.56 3.26 -6.14
C VAL A 232 3.75 4.50 -5.24
N LYS A 233 4.92 5.13 -5.31
CA LYS A 233 5.39 6.14 -4.35
C LYS A 233 4.72 7.51 -4.45
N ASP A 234 3.96 7.81 -5.52
CA ASP A 234 3.58 9.20 -5.79
C ASP A 234 2.13 9.59 -5.43
N ARG A 235 1.30 8.70 -4.88
CA ARG A 235 -0.14 9.03 -4.63
C ARG A 235 -0.74 8.60 -3.29
N GLY A 236 0.05 8.16 -2.30
CA GLY A 236 -0.46 7.89 -0.94
C GLY A 236 -1.35 6.65 -0.80
N TRP A 237 -1.16 5.66 -1.68
CA TRP A 237 -1.93 4.40 -1.68
C TRP A 237 -1.20 3.26 -0.97
N GLU A 238 -0.03 3.51 -0.36
CA GLU A 238 0.77 2.46 0.29
C GLU A 238 0.01 1.77 1.43
N THR A 239 -0.89 2.51 2.10
CA THR A 239 -1.75 2.02 3.20
C THR A 239 -2.75 0.96 2.74
N TYR A 240 -3.09 0.91 1.45
CA TYR A 240 -4.05 -0.05 0.89
C TYR A 240 -3.40 -1.24 0.20
N SER A 241 -2.11 -1.17 -0.16
CA SER A 241 -1.43 -2.19 -0.98
C SER A 241 -1.36 -3.60 -0.37
N SER A 242 -1.43 -3.71 0.96
CA SER A 242 -1.46 -4.98 1.70
C SER A 242 -2.87 -5.59 1.80
N ALA A 243 -3.92 -4.77 1.69
CA ALA A 243 -5.34 -5.19 1.72
C ALA A 243 -6.00 -5.20 0.34
N MET A 244 -5.34 -4.59 -0.66
CA MET A 244 -5.87 -4.43 -2.01
C MET A 244 -5.40 -5.58 -2.90
N ASP A 245 -6.38 -6.35 -3.35
CA ASP A 245 -6.21 -7.48 -4.24
C ASP A 245 -5.36 -7.12 -5.48
N ALA A 246 -4.59 -8.08 -5.98
CA ALA A 246 -3.75 -7.94 -7.16
C ALA A 246 -4.55 -7.57 -8.42
N GLN A 247 -5.81 -8.02 -8.55
CA GLN A 247 -6.68 -7.61 -9.65
C GLN A 247 -7.22 -6.20 -9.46
N MET A 248 -7.60 -5.80 -8.24
CA MET A 248 -7.98 -4.40 -7.98
C MET A 248 -6.80 -3.46 -8.25
N ARG A 249 -5.57 -3.83 -7.84
CA ARG A 249 -4.34 -3.13 -8.23
C ARG A 249 -4.17 -3.05 -9.74
N ASN A 250 -4.14 -4.19 -10.44
CA ASN A 250 -3.89 -4.21 -11.89
C ASN A 250 -4.98 -3.47 -12.68
N ALA A 251 -6.22 -3.55 -12.22
CA ALA A 251 -7.33 -2.81 -12.79
C ALA A 251 -7.11 -1.31 -12.55
N ILE A 252 -6.91 -0.87 -11.30
CA ILE A 252 -6.63 0.52 -10.94
C ILE A 252 -5.41 1.07 -11.72
N TYR A 253 -4.28 0.37 -11.77
CA TYR A 253 -3.09 0.83 -12.49
C TYR A 253 -3.27 0.89 -14.01
N GLY A 254 -4.06 -0.03 -14.60
CA GLY A 254 -4.49 0.08 -15.99
C GLY A 254 -5.44 1.27 -16.23
N TYR A 255 -6.23 1.66 -15.22
CA TYR A 255 -7.17 2.77 -15.28
C TYR A 255 -6.53 4.14 -15.02
N VAL A 256 -5.56 4.31 -14.13
CA VAL A 256 -5.11 5.68 -13.72
C VAL A 256 -3.88 6.19 -14.50
N ALA A 257 -3.27 5.37 -15.35
CA ALA A 257 -2.06 5.76 -16.06
C ALA A 257 -2.30 6.79 -17.18
N GLU A 258 -3.30 6.58 -18.05
CA GLU A 258 -3.65 7.47 -19.19
C GLU A 258 -5.15 7.30 -19.55
N SER A 259 -5.80 8.35 -20.06
CA SER A 259 -7.24 8.34 -20.41
C SER A 259 -7.62 7.32 -21.49
N GLU A 260 -6.75 7.08 -22.47
CA GLU A 260 -6.97 6.04 -23.48
C GLU A 260 -6.89 4.61 -22.91
N LYS A 261 -6.15 4.41 -21.82
CA LYS A 261 -6.03 3.12 -21.14
C LYS A 261 -7.30 2.81 -20.33
N GLN A 262 -8.01 3.83 -19.84
CA GLN A 262 -9.31 3.67 -19.18
C GLN A 262 -10.35 3.05 -20.10
N ALA A 263 -10.52 3.60 -21.31
CA ALA A 263 -11.52 3.11 -22.26
C ALA A 263 -11.22 1.66 -22.69
N LYS A 264 -9.94 1.33 -22.93
CA LYS A 264 -9.51 -0.04 -23.25
C LYS A 264 -9.77 -0.99 -22.08
N ALA A 265 -9.43 -0.60 -20.86
CA ALA A 265 -9.61 -1.43 -19.69
C ALA A 265 -11.10 -1.63 -19.32
N ALA A 266 -11.93 -0.59 -19.45
CA ALA A 266 -13.38 -0.69 -19.32
C ALA A 266 -13.96 -1.69 -20.33
N TYR A 267 -13.53 -1.62 -21.59
CA TYR A 267 -13.94 -2.60 -22.58
C TYR A 267 -13.48 -4.03 -22.26
N MET A 268 -12.25 -4.19 -21.77
CA MET A 268 -11.76 -5.50 -21.33
C MET A 268 -12.64 -6.05 -20.21
N ARG A 269 -13.00 -5.23 -19.22
CA ARG A 269 -13.83 -5.60 -18.08
C ARG A 269 -15.28 -5.93 -18.47
N GLU A 270 -15.89 -5.11 -19.31
CA GLU A 270 -17.33 -5.14 -19.55
C GLU A 270 -17.71 -6.06 -20.71
N VAL A 271 -16.78 -6.32 -21.63
CA VAL A 271 -17.08 -7.09 -22.85
C VAL A 271 -16.15 -8.28 -23.02
N VAL A 272 -14.83 -8.08 -22.93
CA VAL A 272 -13.87 -9.15 -23.25
C VAL A 272 -13.88 -10.24 -22.17
N MET A 273 -13.71 -9.88 -20.89
CA MET A 273 -13.67 -10.87 -19.81
C MET A 273 -15.00 -11.62 -19.66
N PRO A 274 -16.18 -10.97 -19.62
CA PRO A 274 -17.45 -11.69 -19.54
C PRO A 274 -17.75 -12.52 -20.79
N GLY A 275 -17.36 -12.05 -21.97
CA GLY A 275 -17.52 -12.81 -23.22
C GLY A 275 -16.67 -14.08 -23.24
N MET A 276 -15.39 -13.97 -22.88
CA MET A 276 -14.51 -15.14 -22.78
C MET A 276 -14.96 -16.11 -21.69
N ALA A 277 -15.43 -15.59 -20.53
CA ALA A 277 -15.95 -16.42 -19.45
C ALA A 277 -17.12 -17.29 -19.92
N ARG A 278 -18.06 -16.71 -20.70
CA ARG A 278 -19.18 -17.46 -21.30
C ARG A 278 -18.72 -18.55 -22.26
N ILE A 279 -17.75 -18.28 -23.12
CA ILE A 279 -17.23 -19.27 -24.08
C ILE A 279 -16.55 -20.43 -23.35
N LEU A 280 -15.86 -20.14 -22.24
CA LEU A 280 -15.20 -21.15 -21.43
C LEU A 280 -16.13 -21.87 -20.45
N HIS A 281 -17.41 -21.48 -20.38
CA HIS A 281 -18.37 -21.94 -19.37
C HIS A 281 -17.87 -21.72 -17.94
N ARG A 282 -17.30 -20.54 -17.68
CA ARG A 282 -16.79 -20.11 -16.37
C ARG A 282 -17.53 -18.89 -15.87
N PRO A 283 -17.62 -18.67 -14.55
CA PRO A 283 -18.10 -17.40 -14.04
C PRO A 283 -17.16 -16.27 -14.48
N ALA A 284 -17.72 -15.12 -14.84
CA ALA A 284 -16.93 -13.91 -15.04
C ALA A 284 -16.46 -13.41 -13.67
N TYR A 285 -15.28 -12.77 -13.63
CA TYR A 285 -14.78 -12.22 -12.37
C TYR A 285 -15.72 -11.14 -11.81
N ASP A 286 -16.16 -11.33 -10.58
CA ASP A 286 -16.98 -10.39 -9.82
C ASP A 286 -16.07 -9.46 -9.00
N PHE A 287 -15.98 -8.20 -9.42
CA PHE A 287 -15.17 -7.17 -8.77
C PHE A 287 -15.71 -6.74 -7.39
N THR A 288 -16.90 -7.20 -6.99
CA THR A 288 -17.45 -6.98 -5.65
C THR A 288 -17.04 -8.06 -4.64
N ARG A 289 -16.41 -9.15 -5.11
CA ARG A 289 -15.97 -10.29 -4.30
C ARG A 289 -14.45 -10.33 -4.19
N SER A 290 -13.93 -11.02 -3.17
CA SER A 290 -12.49 -11.18 -3.00
C SER A 290 -11.86 -12.02 -4.12
N TYR A 291 -10.55 -11.92 -4.28
CA TYR A 291 -9.82 -12.75 -5.24
C TYR A 291 -9.84 -14.21 -4.87
N GLU A 292 -9.73 -14.54 -3.59
CA GLU A 292 -9.82 -15.93 -3.11
C GLU A 292 -11.18 -16.53 -3.45
N PHE A 293 -12.27 -15.75 -3.36
CA PHE A 293 -13.60 -16.17 -3.77
C PHE A 293 -13.67 -16.39 -5.27
N ASN A 294 -13.27 -15.42 -6.09
CA ASN A 294 -13.30 -15.57 -7.55
C ASN A 294 -12.42 -16.74 -8.02
N ARG A 295 -11.24 -16.89 -7.42
CA ARG A 295 -10.31 -18.00 -7.69
C ARG A 295 -10.91 -19.34 -7.29
N SER A 296 -11.61 -19.44 -6.15
CA SER A 296 -12.26 -20.69 -5.74
C SER A 296 -13.40 -21.08 -6.69
N GLN A 297 -14.06 -20.13 -7.35
CA GLN A 297 -15.07 -20.39 -8.37
C GLN A 297 -14.49 -20.64 -9.77
N GLY A 298 -13.16 -20.62 -9.93
CA GLY A 298 -12.53 -20.71 -11.25
C GLY A 298 -12.88 -19.54 -12.17
N ALA A 299 -13.25 -18.38 -11.60
CA ALA A 299 -13.78 -17.26 -12.35
C ALA A 299 -12.73 -16.64 -13.29
N LEU A 300 -13.11 -16.38 -14.53
CA LEU A 300 -12.21 -15.80 -15.52
C LEU A 300 -12.06 -14.29 -15.30
N GLY A 301 -10.89 -13.89 -14.76
CA GLY A 301 -10.48 -12.50 -14.61
C GLY A 301 -9.20 -12.14 -15.38
N CYS A 302 -8.85 -10.85 -15.34
CA CYS A 302 -7.71 -10.28 -16.08
C CYS A 302 -6.38 -11.00 -15.80
N TYR A 303 -6.17 -11.57 -14.60
CA TYR A 303 -4.95 -12.27 -14.22
C TYR A 303 -4.66 -13.53 -15.04
N HIS A 304 -5.69 -14.15 -15.64
CA HIS A 304 -5.50 -15.28 -16.56
C HIS A 304 -4.71 -14.88 -17.81
N CYS A 305 -4.82 -13.61 -18.21
CA CYS A 305 -4.08 -13.02 -19.32
C CYS A 305 -2.92 -12.12 -18.86
N HIS A 306 -2.91 -11.67 -17.59
CA HIS A 306 -2.01 -10.65 -17.06
C HIS A 306 -1.21 -11.06 -15.81
N SER A 307 -0.78 -12.33 -15.68
CA SER A 307 -0.11 -12.76 -14.44
C SER A 307 1.11 -11.88 -14.10
N VAL A 308 1.11 -11.28 -12.92
CA VAL A 308 2.26 -10.60 -12.31
C VAL A 308 2.96 -11.63 -11.42
N LYS A 309 4.27 -11.79 -11.59
CA LYS A 309 5.08 -12.59 -10.66
C LYS A 309 5.35 -11.79 -9.38
#